data_AF-A0A142YEG3-F1
#
_entry.id   AF-A0A142YEG3-F1
#
_cell.length_a   1.000
_cell.length_b   1.000
_cell.length_c   1.000
_cell.angle_alpha   90.00
_cell.angle_beta   90.00
_cell.angle_gamma   90.00
#
_symmetry.space_group_name_H-M   'P 1'
#
loop_
_entity.id
_entity.type
_entity.pdbx_description
1 polymer ?
#
loop_
_entity_poly.entity_id
_entity_poly.type
_entity_poly.pdbx_seq_one_letter_code
_entity_poly.pdbx_strand_id
1 'polypeptide(L)' 'MTGCDLDSSVPDWVIDHPETEAVFQELGVDQHCGGKSLAYACRESGLDPEAVLTRLLRVLDASGRGDRPGDATT' A
#
# COMPACT_ATOMS: atom_id res chain seq x y z
N MET A 1 12.94 -0.24 9.40
CA MET A 1 12.31 -1.54 9.11
C MET A 1 10.85 -1.40 9.44
N THR A 2 10.14 -0.61 8.64
CA THR A 2 8.72 -0.34 8.84
C THR A 2 7.97 -1.44 8.12
N GLY A 3 7.35 -2.32 8.91
CA GLY A 3 6.52 -3.40 8.40
C GLY A 3 5.35 -2.79 7.63
N CYS A 4 5.20 -3.18 6.38
CA CYS A 4 4.07 -2.82 5.54
C CYS A 4 2.82 -3.57 6.01
N ASP A 5 2.27 -3.11 7.13
CA ASP A 5 1.18 -3.76 7.86
C ASP A 5 0.02 -2.78 8.13
N LEU A 6 -1.09 -3.33 8.62
CA LEU A 6 -2.30 -2.56 8.97
C LEU A 6 -2.09 -1.49 10.05
N ASP A 7 -1.08 -1.68 10.90
CA ASP A 7 -0.73 -0.77 11.99
C ASP A 7 0.06 0.44 11.48
N SER A 8 0.73 0.29 10.33
CA SER A 8 1.49 1.36 9.69
C SER A 8 0.57 2.47 9.17
N SER A 9 1.06 3.69 9.27
CA SER A 9 0.30 4.87 8.84
C SER A 9 0.27 4.97 7.33
N VAL A 10 -0.86 5.38 6.76
CA VAL A 10 -0.99 5.65 5.30
C VAL A 10 0.13 6.54 4.75
N PRO A 11 0.51 7.67 5.40
CA PRO A 11 1.65 8.45 4.92
C PRO A 11 2.99 7.69 4.95
N ASP A 12 3.20 6.78 5.90
CA ASP A 12 4.43 5.98 5.98
C ASP A 12 4.51 5.00 4.80
N TRP A 13 3.37 4.38 4.45
CA TRP A 13 3.21 3.56 3.25
C TRP A 13 3.53 4.33 1.97
N VAL A 14 3.02 5.56 1.82
CA VAL A 14 3.28 6.38 0.63
C VAL A 14 4.74 6.87 0.58
N ILE A 15 5.37 7.13 1.73
CA ILE A 15 6.79 7.52 1.81
C ILE A 15 7.70 6.36 1.38
N ASP A 16 7.44 5.15 1.86
CA ASP A 16 8.26 3.96 1.54
C ASP A 16 7.93 3.41 0.14
N HIS A 17 6.65 3.45 -0.23
CA HIS A 17 6.08 2.89 -1.45
C HIS A 17 5.10 3.86 -2.12
N PRO A 18 5.59 4.86 -2.87
CA PRO A 18 4.75 5.85 -3.54
C PRO A 18 3.75 5.23 -4.54
N GLU A 19 4.02 4.04 -5.07
CA GLU A 19 3.09 3.27 -5.91
C GLU A 19 1.77 2.91 -5.21
N THR A 20 1.77 2.85 -3.89
CA THR A 20 0.58 2.57 -3.10
C THR A 20 -0.36 3.76 -2.98
N GLU A 21 0.13 4.99 -3.20
CA GLU A 21 -0.68 6.21 -3.17
C GLU A 21 -1.85 6.14 -4.14
N ALA A 22 -1.61 5.63 -5.35
CA ALA A 22 -2.65 5.47 -6.36
C ALA A 22 -3.81 4.60 -5.84
N VAL A 23 -3.51 3.52 -5.13
CA VAL A 23 -4.51 2.63 -4.54
C VAL A 23 -5.30 3.34 -3.45
N PHE A 24 -4.64 4.13 -2.59
CA PHE A 24 -5.34 4.90 -1.55
C PHE A 24 -6.26 5.97 -2.13
N GLN A 25 -5.82 6.67 -3.17
CA GLN A 25 -6.63 7.67 -3.86
C GLN A 25 -7.84 7.03 -4.57
N GLU A 26 -7.65 5.88 -5.24
CA GLU A 26 -8.75 5.13 -5.87
C GLU A 26 -9.81 4.67 -4.85
N LEU A 27 -9.37 4.28 -3.66
CA LEU A 27 -10.24 3.82 -2.58
C LEU A 27 -10.86 4.98 -1.77
N GLY A 28 -10.40 6.21 -1.95
CA GLY A 28 -10.84 7.36 -1.17
C GLY A 28 -10.40 7.29 0.30
N VAL A 29 -9.24 6.69 0.58
CA VAL A 29 -8.66 6.64 1.93
C VAL A 29 -8.01 7.98 2.23
N ASP A 30 -8.51 8.70 3.23
CA ASP A 30 -8.00 10.03 3.58
C ASP A 30 -6.61 9.92 4.26
N GLN A 31 -5.60 10.36 3.52
CA GLN A 31 -4.20 10.45 3.98
C GLN A 31 -3.89 11.75 4.75
N HIS A 32 -4.87 12.65 4.87
CA HIS A 32 -4.69 13.99 5.43
C HIS A 32 -4.85 14.04 6.95
N CYS A 33 -5.37 12.97 7.56
CA CYS A 33 -5.56 12.86 9.00
C CYS A 33 -4.33 12.27 9.73
N GLY A 34 -3.23 13.03 9.78
CA GLY A 34 -2.22 13.04 10.86
C GLY A 34 -1.84 11.72 11.54
N GLY A 35 -1.33 10.74 10.81
CA GLY A 35 -0.72 9.53 11.41
C GLY A 35 -1.70 8.45 11.87
N LYS A 36 -2.90 8.39 11.27
CA LYS A 36 -3.80 7.24 11.44
C LYS A 36 -3.23 6.00 10.74
N SER A 37 -3.33 4.85 11.42
CA SER A 37 -3.02 3.55 10.85
C SER A 37 -3.93 3.22 9.66
N LEU A 38 -3.40 2.46 8.71
CA LEU A 38 -4.13 1.97 7.55
C LEU A 38 -5.48 1.33 7.95
N ALA A 39 -5.46 0.48 8.98
CA ALA A 39 -6.68 -0.15 9.48
C ALA A 39 -7.74 0.84 9.95
N TYR A 40 -7.32 1.91 10.63
CA TYR A 40 -8.25 2.92 11.10
C TYR A 40 -8.85 3.70 9.93
N ALA A 41 -8.01 4.12 8.98
CA ALA A 41 -8.47 4.87 7.80
C ALA A 41 -9.44 4.05 6.93
N CYS A 42 -9.17 2.74 6.75
CA CYS A 42 -10.09 1.85 6.04
C CYS A 42 -11.45 1.76 6.75
N ARG A 43 -11.45 1.58 8.08
CA ARG A 43 -12.69 1.45 8.87
C ARG A 43 -13.55 2.71 8.83
N GLU A 44 -12.93 3.89 8.89
CA GLU A 44 -13.63 5.18 8.76
C GLU A 44 -14.29 5.34 7.38
N SER A 45 -13.63 4.85 6.33
CA SER A 45 -14.18 4.81 4.97
C SER A 45 -15.15 3.65 4.72
N GLY A 46 -15.39 2.78 5.72
CA GLY A 46 -16.23 1.58 5.58
C GLY A 46 -15.63 0.48 4.70
N LEU A 47 -14.31 0.48 4.55
CA LEU A 47 -13.54 -0.50 3.79
C LEU A 47 -12.93 -1.57 4.70
N ASP A 48 -12.78 -2.78 4.15
CA ASP A 48 -12.09 -3.87 4.82
C ASP A 48 -10.56 -3.67 4.78
N PRO A 49 -9.91 -3.50 5.94
CA PRO A 49 -8.48 -3.20 5.98
C PRO A 49 -7.61 -4.33 5.41
N GLU A 50 -7.99 -5.59 5.64
CA GLU A 50 -7.28 -6.76 5.09
C GLU A 50 -7.38 -6.83 3.56
N ALA A 51 -8.54 -6.45 3.00
CA ALA A 51 -8.74 -6.41 1.55
C ALA A 51 -7.88 -5.32 0.91
N VAL A 52 -7.80 -4.15 1.55
CA VAL A 52 -6.92 -3.06 1.12
C VAL A 52 -5.45 -3.50 1.19
N LEU A 53 -5.00 -4.08 2.30
CA LEU A 53 -3.64 -4.58 2.45
C LEU A 53 -3.27 -5.59 1.37
N THR A 54 -4.15 -6.54 1.08
CA THR A 54 -3.93 -7.54 0.01
C THR A 54 -3.74 -6.87 -1.35
N ARG A 55 -4.48 -5.80 -1.63
CA ARG A 55 -4.36 -5.03 -2.88
C ARG A 55 -3.06 -4.25 -2.93
N LEU A 56 -2.64 -3.65 -1.82
CA LEU A 56 -1.34 -2.96 -1.71
C LEU A 56 -0.18 -3.91 -1.95
N LEU A 57 -0.15 -5.04 -1.24
CA LEU A 57 0.90 -6.06 -1.39
C LEU A 57 1.00 -6.59 -2.83
N ARG A 58 -0.13 -6.70 -3.54
CA ARG A 58 -0.14 -7.08 -4.95
C ARG A 58 0.51 -6.02 -5.84
N VAL A 59 0.28 -4.74 -5.57
CA VAL A 59 0.93 -3.64 -6.31
C VAL A 59 2.43 -3.61 -6.00
N LEU A 60 2.81 -3.82 -4.74
CA LEU A 60 4.23 -3.93 -4.35
C LEU A 60 4.93 -5.10 -5.05
N ASP A 61 4.29 -6.27 -5.11
CA ASP A 61 4.83 -7.44 -5.83
C ASP A 61 4.96 -7.16 -7.33
N ALA A 62 3.97 -6.48 -7.93
CA ALA A 62 3.99 -6.09 -9.34
C ALA A 62 5.08 -5.03 -9.65
N SER A 63 5.25 -4.03 -8.79
CA SER A 63 6.28 -2.99 -8.91
C SER A 63 7.68 -3.55 -8.65
N GLY A 64 7.84 -4.43 -7.66
CA GLY A 64 9.10 -5.11 -7.36
C GLY A 64 9.53 -6.10 -8.45
N ARG A 65 8.57 -6.67 -9.19
CA ARG A 65 8.83 -7.56 -10.34
C ARG A 65 9.17 -6.81 -11.64
N GLY A 66 9.14 -5.47 -11.62
CA GLY A 66 9.57 -4.61 -12.73
C GLY A 66 11.09 -4.52 -12.93
N ASP A 67 11.92 -4.96 -11.95
CA ASP A 67 13.39 -4.83 -11.99
C ASP A 67 14.15 -6.13 -12.34
N ARG A 68 13.55 -7.09 -13.06
CA ARG A 68 14.18 -8.06 -14.04
C ARG A 68 13.47 -9.41 -14.13
N PRO A 69 13.47 -9.99 -15.33
CA PRO A 69 14.32 -11.16 -15.52
C PRO A 69 15.31 -10.93 -16.67
N GLY A 70 16.58 -10.75 -16.32
CA GLY A 70 17.65 -11.23 -17.17
C GLY A 70 17.74 -12.74 -16.95
N ASP A 71 17.04 -13.52 -17.76
CA ASP A 71 17.58 -14.77 -18.30
C ASP A 71 16.84 -15.11 -19.59
N ALA A 72 17.53 -14.90 -20.70
CA ALA A 72 17.27 -15.62 -21.93
C ALA A 72 18.63 -16.20 -22.36
N THR A 73 19.03 -17.27 -21.66
CA THR A 73 19.96 -18.27 -22.21
C THR A 73 19.24 -19.01 -23.35
N THR A 74 19.62 -18.79 -24.61
CA THR A 74 19.60 -19.75 -25.74
C THR A 74 20.37 -19.19 -26.92
#